data_AF-J3P8Y6-F1
#
_entry.id   AF-J3P8Y6-F1
#
_cell.length_a   1.000
_cell.length_b   1.000
_cell.length_c   1.000
_cell.angle_alpha   90.00
_cell.angle_beta   90.00
_cell.angle_gamma   90.00
#
_symmetry.space_group_name_H-M   'P 1'
#
loop_
_entity.id
_entity.type
_entity.pdbx_description
1 polymer ?
#
loop_
_entity_poly.entity_id
_entity_poly.type
_entity_poly.pdbx_seq_one_letter_code
_entity_poly.pdbx_strand_id
1 'polypeptide(L)'
;MAESVAGKPFTSSPAIKAAFLNYLETHPNKRRVTPVEREELIGWLTNLHAPPSSQKEFSRRNYVRKTFAWDEDGQMLVAVSRNGQENRAVITEDNIIEVVELVHTSNGHAGWDATWRDVSRSYYGIMRADVIFLLKRCDICVSNPRKRPKGSIWTSAGPERAGPEACERQNGNELPSLVHHEDSSLVQFFDMAMPHGRISGEEGS
;
A
#
# COMPACT_ATOMS: atom_id res chain seq x y z
N MET A 1 35.34 23.19 -0.22
CA MET A 1 34.48 22.28 -1.00
C MET A 1 33.47 21.73 -0.01
N ALA A 2 32.20 22.13 -0.11
CA ALA A 2 31.16 21.71 0.84
C ALA A 2 30.71 20.30 0.48
N GLU A 3 31.07 19.34 1.31
CA GLU A 3 30.56 17.98 1.23
C GLU A 3 29.06 18.04 1.49
N SER A 4 28.27 17.86 0.43
CA SER A 4 26.82 17.75 0.50
C SER A 4 26.50 16.65 1.50
N VAL A 5 25.84 17.00 2.61
CA VAL A 5 25.24 16.04 3.54
C VAL A 5 24.08 15.36 2.81
N ALA A 6 24.42 14.44 1.91
CA ALA A 6 23.48 13.53 1.29
C ALA A 6 22.96 12.66 2.44
N GLY A 7 21.78 13.03 2.96
CA GLY A 7 21.18 12.25 4.04
C GLY A 7 20.99 10.82 3.58
N LYS A 8 21.29 9.89 4.48
CA LYS A 8 21.46 8.49 4.13
C LYS A 8 20.14 7.93 3.58
N PRO A 9 20.16 7.28 2.41
CA PRO A 9 19.01 6.57 1.92
C PRO A 9 18.63 5.43 2.91
N PHE A 10 17.33 5.14 3.07
CA PHE A 10 16.83 3.96 3.77
C PHE A 10 17.50 2.67 3.26
N THR A 11 17.72 2.58 1.95
CA THR A 11 18.36 1.44 1.27
C THR A 11 19.81 1.24 1.71
N SER A 12 20.48 2.29 2.19
CA SER A 12 21.86 2.23 2.67
C SER A 12 21.97 1.77 4.13
N SER A 13 20.86 1.61 4.85
CA SER A 13 20.85 1.17 6.26
C SER A 13 20.45 -0.31 6.37
N PRO A 14 21.38 -1.22 6.70
CA PRO A 14 21.07 -2.62 6.92
C PRO A 14 20.05 -2.84 8.05
N ALA A 15 20.07 -1.98 9.07
CA ALA A 15 19.13 -2.03 10.18
C ALA A 15 17.68 -1.72 9.74
N ILE A 16 17.50 -0.74 8.85
CA ILE A 16 16.17 -0.42 8.30
C ILE A 16 15.69 -1.56 7.41
N LYS A 17 16.57 -2.11 6.57
CA LYS A 17 16.26 -3.28 5.72
C LYS A 17 15.79 -4.48 6.56
N ALA A 18 16.56 -4.88 7.57
CA ALA A 18 16.21 -5.99 8.45
C ALA A 18 14.89 -5.75 9.20
N ALA A 19 14.69 -4.53 9.74
CA ALA A 19 13.45 -4.17 10.41
C ALA A 19 12.24 -4.20 9.47
N PHE A 20 12.43 -3.81 8.21
CA PHE A 20 11.37 -3.84 7.21
C PHE A 20 11.04 -5.26 6.77
N LEU A 21 12.03 -6.14 6.58
CA LEU A 21 11.79 -7.55 6.28
C LEU A 21 10.96 -8.23 7.39
N ASN A 22 11.34 -8.04 8.65
CA ASN A 22 10.54 -8.54 9.78
C ASN A 22 9.13 -7.92 9.83
N TYR A 23 9.00 -6.64 9.44
CA TYR A 23 7.69 -6.01 9.31
C TYR A 23 6.83 -6.66 8.21
N LEU A 24 7.41 -7.03 7.07
CA LEU A 24 6.70 -7.71 5.99
C LEU A 24 6.18 -9.08 6.45
N GLU A 25 7.01 -9.87 7.13
CA GLU A 25 6.66 -11.19 7.65
C GLU A 25 5.53 -11.13 8.69
N THR A 26 5.56 -10.14 9.57
CA THR A 26 4.56 -9.97 10.64
C THR A 26 3.24 -9.34 10.17
N HIS A 27 3.20 -8.77 8.97
CA HIS A 27 2.03 -8.07 8.42
C HIS A 27 1.72 -8.57 7.01
N PRO A 28 1.29 -9.84 6.83
CA PRO A 28 1.04 -10.39 5.49
C PRO A 28 -0.09 -9.65 4.78
N ASN A 29 0.05 -9.45 3.47
CA ASN A 29 -0.98 -8.79 2.66
C ASN A 29 -1.08 -9.46 1.29
N LYS A 30 -2.30 -9.86 0.89
CA LYS A 30 -2.57 -10.55 -0.39
C LYS A 30 -2.25 -9.73 -1.64
N ARG A 31 -2.05 -8.42 -1.50
CA ARG A 31 -1.65 -7.54 -2.62
C ARG A 31 -0.14 -7.52 -2.83
N ARG A 32 0.66 -7.96 -1.86
CA ARG A 32 2.11 -8.07 -2.02
C ARG A 32 2.42 -9.23 -2.95
N VAL A 33 3.53 -9.08 -3.67
CA VAL A 33 4.00 -10.06 -4.65
C VAL A 33 5.39 -10.48 -4.22
N THR A 34 5.56 -11.76 -3.91
CA THR A 34 6.89 -12.31 -3.64
C THR A 34 7.68 -12.45 -4.94
N PRO A 35 9.03 -12.52 -4.91
CA PRO A 35 9.81 -12.81 -6.11
C PRO A 35 9.37 -14.10 -6.81
N VAL A 36 9.07 -15.15 -6.04
CA VAL A 36 8.59 -16.43 -6.58
C VAL A 36 7.23 -16.24 -7.25
N GLU A 37 6.30 -15.52 -6.62
CA GLU A 37 5.00 -15.25 -7.22
C GLU A 37 5.13 -14.43 -8.50
N ARG A 38 6.04 -13.46 -8.57
CA ARG A 38 6.30 -12.71 -9.81
C ARG A 38 6.66 -13.66 -10.96
N GLU A 39 7.57 -14.59 -10.74
CA GLU A 39 7.96 -15.56 -11.78
C GLU A 39 6.81 -16.49 -12.17
N GLU A 40 5.97 -16.93 -11.21
CA GLU A 40 4.75 -17.69 -11.52
C GLU A 40 3.80 -16.91 -12.44
N LEU A 41 3.57 -15.63 -12.12
CA LEU A 41 2.70 -14.74 -12.90
C LEU A 41 3.23 -14.57 -14.32
N ILE A 42 4.54 -14.32 -14.47
CA ILE A 42 5.20 -14.19 -15.77
C ILE A 42 5.05 -15.50 -16.56
N GLY A 43 5.31 -16.65 -15.93
CA GLY A 43 5.18 -17.96 -16.56
C GLY A 43 3.77 -18.22 -17.10
N TRP A 44 2.72 -17.79 -16.39
CA TRP A 44 1.34 -17.94 -16.86
C TRP A 44 0.90 -16.95 -17.94
N LEU A 45 1.55 -15.78 -17.98
CA LEU A 45 1.29 -14.76 -18.99
C LEU A 45 2.01 -15.07 -20.31
N THR A 46 3.20 -15.69 -20.24
CA THR A 46 4.00 -16.06 -21.43
C THR A 46 3.62 -17.43 -21.99
N ASN A 47 3.25 -18.41 -21.14
CA ASN A 47 2.88 -19.75 -21.58
C ASN A 47 1.36 -19.97 -21.57
N LEU A 48 0.66 -19.38 -22.55
CA LEU A 48 -0.81 -19.40 -22.58
C LEU A 48 -1.43 -20.79 -22.81
N HIS A 49 -0.68 -21.70 -23.43
CA HIS A 49 -1.15 -23.03 -23.86
C HIS A 49 -0.88 -24.15 -22.86
N ALA A 50 -0.14 -23.91 -21.78
CA ALA A 50 0.10 -24.93 -20.77
C ALA A 50 -1.23 -25.31 -20.10
N PRO A 51 -1.63 -26.59 -20.05
CA PRO A 51 -2.84 -26.99 -19.36
C PRO A 51 -2.71 -26.70 -17.85
N PRO A 52 -3.79 -26.25 -17.18
CA PRO A 52 -3.80 -26.13 -15.73
C PRO A 52 -3.76 -27.52 -15.09
N SER A 53 -3.02 -27.67 -13.99
CA SER A 53 -2.98 -28.92 -13.21
C SER A 53 -4.24 -29.13 -12.36
N SER A 54 -4.99 -28.05 -12.08
CA SER A 54 -6.17 -28.07 -11.23
C SER A 54 -7.16 -26.95 -11.56
N GLN A 55 -8.42 -27.11 -11.13
CA GLN A 55 -9.44 -26.05 -11.25
C GLN A 55 -9.05 -24.77 -10.50
N LYS A 56 -8.41 -24.91 -9.34
CA LYS A 56 -7.92 -23.77 -8.55
C LYS A 56 -6.88 -22.97 -9.34
N GLU A 57 -5.96 -23.67 -9.99
CA GLU A 57 -4.97 -23.04 -10.86
C GLU A 57 -5.61 -22.38 -12.07
N PHE A 58 -6.56 -23.04 -12.74
CA PHE A 58 -7.28 -22.46 -13.88
C PHE A 58 -7.92 -21.11 -13.52
N SER A 59 -8.65 -21.06 -12.40
CA SER A 59 -9.24 -19.81 -11.89
C SER A 59 -8.18 -18.74 -11.57
N ARG A 60 -7.06 -19.12 -10.94
CA ARG A 60 -5.95 -18.19 -10.63
C ARG A 60 -5.33 -17.63 -11.91
N ARG A 61 -5.04 -18.47 -12.91
CA ARG A 61 -4.51 -18.04 -14.22
C ARG A 61 -5.46 -17.10 -14.94
N ASN A 62 -6.76 -17.38 -14.94
CA ASN A 62 -7.77 -16.50 -15.54
C ASN A 62 -7.83 -15.14 -14.84
N TYR A 63 -7.75 -15.11 -13.50
CA TYR A 63 -7.63 -13.86 -12.75
C TYR A 63 -6.38 -13.07 -13.14
N VAL A 64 -5.24 -13.75 -13.23
CA VAL A 64 -3.95 -13.14 -13.58
C VAL A 64 -4.01 -12.50 -14.96
N ARG A 65 -4.53 -13.20 -15.97
CA ARG A 65 -4.70 -12.67 -17.33
C ARG A 65 -5.61 -11.44 -17.41
N LYS A 66 -6.53 -11.28 -16.45
CA LYS A 66 -7.45 -10.13 -16.37
C LYS A 66 -6.92 -8.96 -15.54
N THR A 67 -5.83 -9.18 -14.80
CA THR A 67 -5.34 -8.22 -13.78
C THR A 67 -3.92 -7.78 -14.06
N PHE A 68 -3.14 -8.60 -14.75
CA PHE A 68 -1.74 -8.35 -15.06
C PHE A 68 -1.46 -8.55 -16.54
N ALA A 69 -0.44 -7.85 -17.03
CA ALA A 69 0.15 -8.05 -18.33
C ALA A 69 1.67 -8.09 -18.18
N TRP A 70 2.32 -8.85 -19.05
CA TRP A 70 3.77 -8.87 -19.15
C TRP A 70 4.17 -7.99 -20.33
N ASP A 71 4.97 -6.97 -20.05
CA ASP A 71 5.59 -6.13 -21.07
C ASP A 71 6.92 -6.75 -21.45
N GLU A 72 7.00 -7.34 -22.65
CA GLU A 72 8.20 -8.01 -23.15
C GLU A 72 9.33 -7.01 -23.44
N ASP A 73 8.98 -5.81 -23.92
CA ASP A 73 9.95 -4.77 -24.27
C ASP A 73 10.63 -4.20 -23.01
N GLY A 74 9.82 -3.94 -21.99
CA GLY A 74 10.29 -3.41 -20.70
C GLY A 74 10.74 -4.48 -19.69
N GLN A 75 10.56 -5.76 -20.00
CA GLN A 75 10.70 -6.89 -19.05
C GLN A 75 10.00 -6.60 -17.70
N MET A 76 8.80 -6.03 -17.79
CA MET A 76 8.09 -5.50 -16.63
C MET A 76 6.71 -6.12 -16.50
N LEU A 77 6.42 -6.63 -15.30
CA LEU A 77 5.08 -7.06 -14.95
C LEU A 77 4.25 -5.82 -14.57
N VAL A 78 3.11 -5.62 -15.23
CA VAL A 78 2.22 -4.48 -14.97
C VAL A 78 0.85 -4.95 -14.49
N ALA A 79 0.29 -4.26 -13.52
CA ALA A 79 -1.09 -4.40 -13.10
C ALA A 79 -1.98 -3.52 -14.00
N VAL A 80 -2.89 -4.19 -14.72
CA VAL A 80 -3.78 -3.57 -15.69
C VAL A 80 -4.90 -2.82 -14.98
N SER A 81 -5.06 -1.56 -15.32
CA SER A 81 -6.17 -0.75 -14.84
C SER A 81 -7.46 -1.06 -15.60
N ARG A 82 -8.58 -1.14 -14.88
CA ARG A 82 -9.91 -1.35 -15.48
C ARG A 82 -10.67 -0.05 -15.76
N ASN A 83 -10.30 1.04 -15.11
CA ASN A 83 -11.11 2.26 -15.03
C ASN A 83 -10.47 3.44 -15.78
N GLY A 84 -9.71 3.18 -16.85
CA GLY A 84 -8.98 4.21 -17.59
C GLY A 84 -7.84 4.88 -16.80
N GLN A 85 -7.54 4.40 -15.58
CA GLN A 85 -6.31 4.77 -14.86
C GLN A 85 -5.08 4.19 -15.57
N GLU A 86 -3.91 4.73 -15.26
CA GLU A 86 -2.63 4.23 -15.76
C GLU A 86 -2.34 2.82 -15.24
N ASN A 87 -1.66 2.01 -16.05
CA ASN A 87 -1.13 0.73 -15.61
C ASN A 87 -0.04 0.94 -14.56
N ARG A 88 0.07 0.01 -13.61
CA ARG A 88 1.00 0.14 -12.48
C ARG A 88 2.08 -0.92 -12.55
N ALA A 89 3.34 -0.54 -12.37
CA ALA A 89 4.43 -1.50 -12.27
C ALA A 89 4.24 -2.38 -11.02
N VAL A 90 4.33 -3.70 -11.19
CA VAL A 90 4.24 -4.64 -10.07
C VAL A 90 5.59 -4.70 -9.37
N ILE A 91 5.60 -4.31 -8.09
CA ILE A 91 6.79 -4.30 -7.25
C ILE A 91 6.76 -5.51 -6.33
N THR A 92 7.88 -6.22 -6.28
CA THR A 92 8.09 -7.34 -5.37
C THR A 92 8.51 -6.87 -3.99
N GLU A 93 8.26 -7.70 -2.98
CA GLU A 93 8.52 -7.39 -1.57
C GLU A 93 9.94 -6.89 -1.27
N ASP A 94 10.94 -7.48 -1.92
CA ASP A 94 12.36 -7.12 -1.83
C ASP A 94 12.68 -5.73 -2.39
N ASN A 95 11.90 -5.25 -3.36
CA ASN A 95 12.13 -3.97 -4.05
C ASN A 95 11.31 -2.81 -3.47
N ILE A 96 10.42 -3.05 -2.49
CA ILE A 96 9.56 -2.01 -1.92
C ILE A 96 10.39 -0.85 -1.33
N ILE A 97 11.48 -1.15 -0.62
CA ILE A 97 12.32 -0.12 0.02
C ILE A 97 12.90 0.82 -1.04
N GLU A 98 13.42 0.26 -2.13
CA GLU A 98 14.08 1.01 -3.20
C GLU A 98 13.10 1.93 -3.92
N VAL A 99 11.91 1.43 -4.23
CA VAL A 99 10.87 2.22 -4.90
C VAL A 99 10.34 3.34 -4.00
N VAL A 100 10.04 3.04 -2.73
CA VAL A 100 9.55 4.06 -1.80
C VAL A 100 10.61 5.13 -1.57
N GLU A 101 11.89 4.74 -1.47
CA GLU A 101 13.00 5.67 -1.39
C GLU A 101 13.08 6.59 -2.61
N LEU A 102 13.06 6.01 -3.81
CA LEU A 102 13.14 6.74 -5.06
C LEU A 102 12.03 7.78 -5.16
N VAL A 103 10.78 7.39 -4.90
CA VAL A 103 9.63 8.31 -4.94
C VAL A 103 9.73 9.37 -3.84
N HIS A 104 10.14 8.99 -2.64
CA HIS A 104 10.25 9.95 -1.52
C HIS A 104 11.34 10.99 -1.75
N THR A 105 12.50 10.57 -2.26
CA THR A 105 13.66 11.44 -2.53
C THR A 105 13.42 12.33 -3.76
N SER A 106 12.86 11.79 -4.85
CA SER A 106 12.50 12.58 -6.04
C SER A 106 11.48 13.68 -5.75
N ASN A 107 10.58 13.44 -4.80
CA ASN A 107 9.61 14.44 -4.34
C ASN A 107 10.17 15.41 -3.28
N GLY A 108 11.49 15.47 -3.07
CA GLY A 108 12.11 16.38 -2.11
C GLY A 108 11.75 16.06 -0.65
N HIS A 109 11.67 14.78 -0.32
CA HIS A 109 11.25 14.29 1.00
C HIS A 109 9.83 14.69 1.39
N ALA A 110 8.87 14.58 0.47
CA ALA A 110 7.47 14.90 0.76
C ALA A 110 6.88 14.04 1.91
N GLY A 111 5.80 14.54 2.52
CA GLY A 111 5.10 13.83 3.60
C GLY A 111 4.45 12.51 3.15
N TRP A 112 3.97 11.71 4.12
CA TRP A 112 3.45 10.36 3.86
C TRP A 112 2.32 10.34 2.83
N ASP A 113 1.40 11.30 2.89
CA ASP A 113 0.28 11.40 1.94
C ASP A 113 0.71 11.70 0.52
N ALA A 114 1.65 12.62 0.35
CA ALA A 114 2.15 13.00 -0.95
C ALA A 114 2.94 11.85 -1.58
N THR A 115 3.85 11.22 -0.82
CA THR A 115 4.59 10.04 -1.29
C THR A 115 3.64 8.87 -1.58
N TRP A 116 2.65 8.61 -0.72
CA TRP A 116 1.68 7.54 -0.96
C TRP A 116 0.86 7.78 -2.23
N ARG A 117 0.43 9.01 -2.50
CA ARG A 117 -0.31 9.35 -3.71
C ARG A 117 0.47 8.94 -4.95
N ASP A 118 1.74 9.30 -5.03
CA ASP A 118 2.57 9.02 -6.20
C ASP A 118 2.94 7.53 -6.29
N VAL A 119 3.23 6.88 -5.15
CA VAL A 119 3.43 5.43 -5.10
C VAL A 119 2.20 4.66 -5.59
N SER A 120 1.01 5.02 -5.11
CA SER A 120 -0.23 4.30 -5.41
C SER A 120 -0.70 4.44 -6.85
N ARG A 121 -0.31 5.54 -7.51
CA ARG A 121 -0.58 5.80 -8.92
C ARG A 121 0.30 4.98 -9.86
N SER A 122 1.57 4.79 -9.52
CA SER A 122 2.55 4.17 -10.41
C SER A 122 2.85 2.71 -10.10
N TYR A 123 2.60 2.26 -8.87
CA TYR A 123 3.05 0.94 -8.40
C TYR A 123 1.93 0.10 -7.80
N TYR A 124 2.00 -1.21 -8.07
CA TYR A 124 1.20 -2.25 -7.44
C TYR A 124 2.11 -3.05 -6.49
N GLY A 125 1.54 -3.55 -5.38
CA GLY A 125 2.29 -4.34 -4.39
C GLY A 125 2.73 -3.57 -3.15
N ILE A 126 2.72 -2.23 -3.21
CA ILE A 126 3.10 -1.36 -2.07
C ILE A 126 1.85 -0.87 -1.33
N MET A 127 1.87 -0.95 -0.01
CA MET A 127 0.81 -0.49 0.88
C MET A 127 1.15 0.87 1.50
N ARG A 128 0.12 1.63 1.85
CA ARG A 128 0.27 2.90 2.58
C ARG A 128 1.05 2.72 3.89
N ALA A 129 0.83 1.60 4.57
CA ALA A 129 1.54 1.27 5.80
C ALA A 129 3.05 1.07 5.58
N ASP A 130 3.47 0.51 4.44
CA ASP A 130 4.87 0.35 4.07
C ASP A 130 5.54 1.73 3.91
N VAL A 131 4.87 2.66 3.21
CA VAL A 131 5.34 4.04 3.05
C VAL A 131 5.49 4.74 4.40
N ILE A 132 4.48 4.65 5.26
CA ILE A 132 4.53 5.25 6.60
C ILE A 132 5.69 4.65 7.42
N PHE A 133 5.86 3.33 7.36
CA PHE A 133 6.92 2.63 8.09
C PHE A 133 8.30 3.17 7.70
N LEU A 134 8.56 3.29 6.40
CA LEU A 134 9.85 3.72 5.87
C LEU A 134 10.09 5.20 6.16
N LEU A 135 9.13 6.09 5.86
CA LEU A 135 9.32 7.54 6.01
C LEU A 135 9.47 7.97 7.49
N LYS A 136 8.90 7.23 8.45
CA LYS A 136 9.16 7.43 9.89
C LYS A 136 10.64 7.26 10.28
N ARG A 137 11.43 6.59 9.43
CA ARG A 137 12.84 6.28 9.64
C ARG A 137 13.75 7.07 8.69
N CYS A 138 13.22 8.12 8.04
CA CYS A 138 14.02 8.97 7.17
C CYS A 138 14.85 9.92 8.01
N ASP A 139 16.18 9.77 8.01
CA ASP A 139 17.07 10.63 8.81
C ASP A 139 16.89 12.12 8.50
N ILE A 140 16.69 12.46 7.21
CA ILE A 140 16.43 13.84 6.77
C ILE A 140 15.12 14.38 7.34
N CYS A 141 14.04 13.59 7.30
CA CYS A 141 12.74 14.04 7.80
C CYS A 141 12.71 14.11 9.33
N VAL A 142 13.32 13.14 10.01
CA VAL A 142 13.39 13.08 11.48
C VAL A 142 14.21 14.24 12.04
N SER A 143 15.29 14.62 11.34
CA SER A 143 16.17 15.72 11.74
C SER A 143 15.60 17.10 11.41
N ASN A 144 14.59 17.20 10.55
CA ASN A 144 14.06 18.50 10.12
C ASN A 144 13.02 19.06 11.11
N PRO A 145 13.33 20.13 11.87
CA PRO A 145 12.42 20.70 12.86
C PRO A 145 11.15 21.30 12.23
N ARG A 146 11.16 21.68 10.95
CA ARG A 146 9.97 22.18 10.23
C ARG A 146 8.96 21.09 9.89
N LYS A 147 9.38 19.82 9.93
CA LYS A 147 8.53 18.64 9.68
C LYS A 147 8.11 17.94 10.96
N ARG A 148 8.52 18.44 12.14
CA ARG A 148 8.05 17.94 13.43
C ARG A 148 6.61 18.41 13.67
N PRO A 149 5.74 17.56 14.24
CA PRO A 149 4.41 18.00 14.66
C PRO A 149 4.53 19.22 15.56
N LYS A 150 3.79 20.29 15.23
CA LYS A 150 3.74 21.54 15.99
C LYS A 150 2.97 21.30 17.29
N GLY A 151 3.65 20.69 18.26
CA GLY A 151 3.05 20.26 19.53
C GLY A 151 4.05 19.65 20.52
N SER A 152 5.26 19.31 20.08
CA SER A 152 6.36 19.00 21.00
C SER A 152 7.00 20.30 21.49
N ILE A 153 6.22 21.13 22.19
CA ILE A 153 6.78 22.05 23.17
C ILE A 153 6.96 21.19 24.41
N TRP A 154 8.17 20.65 24.58
CA TRP A 154 8.60 20.20 25.88
C TRP A 154 8.59 21.44 26.77
N THR A 155 7.58 21.55 27.62
CA THR A 155 7.43 22.64 28.59
C THR A 155 8.54 22.50 29.63
N SER A 156 9.72 23.00 29.30
CA SER A 156 10.79 23.27 30.25
C SER A 156 10.55 24.65 30.84
N ALA A 157 9.64 24.77 31.80
CA ALA A 157 9.62 25.85 32.80
C ALA A 157 8.43 25.65 33.75
N GLY A 158 8.70 25.19 34.97
CA GLY A 158 8.11 25.89 36.13
C GLY A 158 9.05 27.05 36.52
N PRO A 159 8.72 27.86 37.54
CA PRO A 159 7.49 27.92 38.32
C PRO A 159 6.82 29.31 38.18
N GLU A 160 5.50 29.44 38.35
CA GLU A 160 4.92 30.54 39.16
C GLU A 160 3.40 30.48 39.25
N ARG A 161 2.97 30.61 40.51
CA ARG A 161 1.74 31.21 41.05
C ARG A 161 0.39 30.55 40.77
N ALA A 162 -0.10 30.00 41.88
CA ALA A 162 -1.50 29.91 42.22
C ALA A 162 -2.26 31.23 41.96
N GLY A 163 -3.41 31.09 41.33
CA GLY A 163 -4.51 32.05 41.32
C GLY A 163 -5.79 31.26 41.05
N PRO A 164 -6.76 31.22 41.99
CA PRO A 164 -8.06 30.64 41.73
C PRO A 164 -9.00 31.75 41.28
N GLU A 165 -9.51 31.72 40.05
CA GLU A 165 -10.79 32.37 39.75
C GLU A 165 -11.55 31.52 38.74
N ALA A 166 -12.73 31.10 39.18
CA ALA A 166 -13.74 30.44 38.40
C ALA A 166 -14.53 31.47 37.59
N CYS A 167 -15.02 31.09 36.41
CA CYS A 167 -16.33 31.55 35.97
C CYS A 167 -17.05 30.44 35.21
N GLU A 168 -18.30 30.26 35.62
CA GLU A 168 -19.27 29.24 35.25
C GLU A 168 -19.91 29.43 33.86
N ARG A 169 -20.30 28.29 33.28
CA ARG A 169 -21.56 27.94 32.60
C ARG A 169 -22.19 28.86 31.54
N GLN A 170 -22.44 28.29 30.34
CA GLN A 170 -23.76 27.91 29.75
C GLN A 170 -23.60 27.70 28.23
N ASN A 171 -23.78 26.48 27.70
CA ASN A 171 -25.02 25.89 27.15
C ASN A 171 -25.74 26.75 26.09
N GLY A 172 -25.80 26.26 24.85
CA GLY A 172 -26.52 26.86 23.73
C GLY A 172 -26.55 25.91 22.52
N ASN A 173 -27.63 25.15 22.43
CA ASN A 173 -28.03 24.16 21.43
C ASN A 173 -28.23 24.74 20.02
N GLU A 174 -27.61 24.17 18.96
CA GLU A 174 -28.15 24.16 17.59
C GLU A 174 -27.66 22.92 16.78
N LEU A 175 -28.58 21.98 16.53
CA LEU A 175 -28.67 21.12 15.34
C LEU A 175 -29.89 21.66 14.55
N PRO A 176 -30.00 21.53 13.20
CA PRO A 176 -29.73 20.28 12.48
C PRO A 176 -29.20 20.36 11.03
N SER A 177 -28.81 19.18 10.53
CA SER A 177 -28.99 18.71 9.14
C SER A 177 -28.21 19.40 8.00
N LEU A 178 -27.23 18.68 7.42
CA LEU A 178 -27.33 18.33 5.99
C LEU A 178 -26.52 17.07 5.64
N VAL A 179 -27.20 16.21 4.91
CA VAL A 179 -26.77 14.98 4.25
C VAL A 179 -25.58 15.20 3.30
N HIS A 180 -24.64 14.26 3.29
CA HIS A 180 -24.08 13.74 2.05
C HIS A 180 -23.66 12.27 2.27
N HIS A 181 -24.42 11.39 1.63
CA HIS A 181 -23.99 10.08 1.19
C HIS A 181 -22.64 10.18 0.49
N GLU A 182 -21.69 9.30 0.82
CA GLU A 182 -20.95 8.56 -0.21
C GLU A 182 -20.72 7.13 0.28
N ASP A 183 -21.37 6.22 -0.45
CA ASP A 183 -21.20 4.78 -0.48
C ASP A 183 -19.72 4.36 -0.49
N SER A 184 -19.32 3.62 0.54
CA SER A 184 -18.16 2.73 0.48
C SER A 184 -18.62 1.28 0.57
N SER A 185 -19.56 0.93 -0.31
CA SER A 185 -19.91 -0.46 -0.64
C SER A 185 -19.12 -0.89 -1.87
N LEU A 186 -18.04 -1.65 -1.68
CA LEU A 186 -17.71 -2.78 -2.56
C LEU A 186 -16.59 -3.66 -1.97
N VAL A 187 -16.87 -4.32 -0.85
CA VAL A 187 -16.22 -5.60 -0.52
C VAL A 187 -17.28 -6.57 -0.02
N GLN A 188 -18.20 -6.90 -0.92
CA GLN A 188 -19.03 -8.11 -0.81
C GLN A 188 -19.22 -8.69 -2.21
N PHE A 189 -18.40 -9.67 -2.57
CA PHE A 189 -18.75 -10.73 -3.52
C PHE A 189 -17.81 -11.92 -3.28
N PHE A 190 -17.97 -12.53 -2.11
CA PHE A 190 -17.69 -13.96 -1.90
C PHE A 190 -18.99 -14.58 -1.39
N ASP A 191 -19.95 -14.74 -2.30
CA ASP A 191 -20.91 -15.84 -2.25
C ASP A 191 -21.63 -15.91 -3.61
N MET A 192 -21.20 -16.86 -4.45
CA MET A 192 -22.04 -17.35 -5.52
C MET A 192 -22.01 -18.86 -5.41
N ALA A 193 -22.99 -19.35 -4.66
CA ALA A 193 -23.52 -20.69 -4.76
C ALA A 193 -23.57 -21.13 -6.23
N MET A 194 -22.91 -22.24 -6.54
CA MET A 194 -23.11 -22.93 -7.81
C MET A 194 -24.48 -23.62 -7.77
N PRO A 195 -25.36 -23.45 -8.76
CA PRO A 195 -26.49 -24.33 -8.92
C PRO A 195 -25.98 -25.74 -9.25
N HIS A 196 -26.31 -26.70 -8.39
CA HIS A 196 -26.18 -28.12 -8.70
C HIS A 196 -27.09 -28.42 -9.90
N GLY A 197 -26.49 -28.54 -11.09
CA GLY A 197 -27.11 -29.17 -12.23
C GLY A 197 -27.36 -30.64 -11.93
N ARG A 198 -28.61 -30.96 -11.57
CA ARG A 198 -29.14 -32.32 -11.44
C ARG A 198 -29.35 -32.86 -12.86
N ILE A 199 -28.41 -33.66 -13.35
CA ILE A 199 -28.67 -34.54 -14.50
C ILE A 199 -29.14 -35.89 -13.96
N SER A 200 -30.46 -36.04 -13.86
CA SER A 200 -31.11 -37.35 -13.80
C SER A 200 -31.17 -37.87 -15.24
N GLY A 201 -30.39 -38.90 -15.54
CA GLY A 201 -30.53 -39.73 -16.72
C GLY A 201 -30.73 -41.15 -16.24
N GLU A 202 -31.98 -41.59 -16.25
CA GLU A 202 -32.44 -42.94 -15.91
C GLU A 202 -31.83 -43.99 -16.85
N GLU A 203 -31.38 -45.09 -16.25
CA GLU A 203 -31.26 -46.38 -16.93
C GLU A 203 -32.64 -47.03 -17.03
N GLY A 204 -32.94 -47.65 -18.18
CA GLY A 204 -33.73 -48.88 -18.21
C GLY A 204 -35.09 -48.84 -18.92
N SER A 205 -35.10 -49.22 -20.19
CA SER A 205 -35.73 -50.45 -20.68
C SER A 205 -35.30 -50.76 -22.11
#